data_AF-F7NSQ5-F1
#
_entry.id   AF-F7NSQ5-F1
#
_cell.length_a   1.000
_cell.length_b   1.000
_cell.length_c   1.000
_cell.angle_alpha   90.00
_cell.angle_beta   90.00
_cell.angle_gamma   90.00
#
_symmetry.space_group_name_H-M   'P 1'
#
loop_
_entity.id
_entity.type
_entity.pdbx_description
1 polymer ?
#
loop_
_entity_poly.entity_id
_entity_poly.type
_entity_poly.pdbx_seq_one_letter_code
_entity_poly.pdbx_strand_id
1 'polypeptide(L)'
;MKSIDLFRLTKTGFVSACFDGEGARLYGGRWNSKGAPCVYLGTTRAISVLETLVHLNNEQKLPLFSMLQLTVPEQLVSTLAPSDWPKDWALDPAPSSTKEIGDLWLSGCSSLVLLVPSSVVSGEWNALFNPAHPEAKSIVSAAKAIEFNLDPRLIKKGG
;
A
#
# COMPACT_ATOMS: atom_id res chain seq x y z
N MET A 1 6.00 23.83 3.05
CA MET A 1 6.68 22.67 2.42
C MET A 1 5.59 21.78 1.86
N LYS A 2 5.72 21.26 0.64
CA LYS A 2 4.67 20.43 0.03
C LYS A 2 4.70 19.01 0.60
N SER A 3 3.53 18.39 0.71
CA SER A 3 3.35 17.05 1.26
C SER A 3 2.19 16.35 0.55
N ILE A 4 2.20 15.02 0.58
CA ILE A 4 1.12 14.19 0.07
C ILE A 4 0.47 13.41 1.22
N ASP A 5 -0.83 13.17 1.11
CA ASP A 5 -1.55 12.28 2.02
C ASP A 5 -1.67 10.88 1.39
N LEU A 6 -1.33 9.86 2.18
CA LEU A 6 -1.39 8.46 1.81
C LEU A 6 -2.29 7.70 2.78
N PHE A 7 -2.98 6.69 2.28
CA PHE A 7 -4.06 6.04 3.00
C PHE A 7 -3.85 4.53 3.10
N ARG A 8 -4.15 3.96 4.27
CA ARG A 8 -4.14 2.52 4.49
C ARG A 8 -5.45 2.09 5.11
N LEU A 9 -6.16 1.20 4.43
CA LEU A 9 -7.28 0.49 5.02
C LEU A 9 -6.76 -0.80 5.63
N THR A 10 -6.98 -1.00 6.92
CA THR A 10 -6.53 -2.21 7.64
C THR A 10 -7.62 -2.73 8.55
N LYS A 11 -7.57 -4.02 8.89
CA LYS A 11 -8.44 -4.59 9.92
C LYS A 11 -8.13 -3.90 11.26
N THR A 12 -9.15 -3.47 12.01
CA THR A 12 -9.00 -2.67 13.23
C THR A 12 -8.09 -3.33 14.27
N GLY A 13 -8.13 -4.66 14.40
CA GLY A 13 -7.25 -5.41 15.30
C GLY A 13 -5.76 -5.36 14.96
N PHE A 14 -5.39 -4.87 13.77
CA PHE A 14 -4.01 -4.78 13.28
C PHE A 14 -3.49 -3.34 13.17
N VAL A 15 -4.23 -2.35 13.68
CA VAL A 15 -3.83 -0.93 13.58
C VAL A 15 -2.45 -0.67 14.19
N SER A 16 -2.11 -1.28 15.34
CA SER A 16 -0.82 -1.09 16.01
C SER A 16 0.38 -1.60 15.21
N ALA A 17 0.18 -2.60 14.35
CA ALA A 17 1.23 -3.24 13.54
C ALA A 17 1.14 -2.85 12.06
N CYS A 18 0.22 -1.97 11.66
CA CYS A 18 -0.14 -1.84 10.25
C CYS A 18 0.98 -1.26 9.35
N PHE A 19 2.01 -0.63 9.93
CA PHE A 19 3.13 -0.01 9.21
C PHE A 19 4.47 -0.75 9.38
N ASP A 20 4.50 -1.94 9.99
CA ASP A 20 5.75 -2.71 10.18
C ASP A 20 6.22 -3.46 8.91
N GLY A 21 5.32 -3.63 7.93
CA GLY A 21 5.59 -4.33 6.68
C GLY A 21 5.61 -5.86 6.78
N GLU A 22 5.26 -6.42 7.94
CA GLU A 22 5.38 -7.87 8.22
C GLU A 22 4.48 -8.71 7.32
N GLY A 23 3.26 -8.24 7.07
CA GLY A 23 2.34 -8.93 6.16
C GLY A 23 2.93 -9.12 4.75
N ALA A 24 3.48 -8.05 4.16
CA ALA A 24 4.10 -8.13 2.85
C ALA A 24 5.42 -8.93 2.90
N ARG A 25 6.16 -8.89 4.02
CA ARG A 25 7.34 -9.73 4.22
C ARG A 25 7.01 -11.22 4.17
N LEU A 26 5.93 -11.65 4.84
CA LEU A 26 5.56 -13.05 4.94
C LEU A 26 4.96 -13.60 3.63
N TYR A 27 4.10 -12.81 2.97
CA TYR A 27 3.30 -13.29 1.85
C TYR A 27 3.80 -12.79 0.49
N GLY A 28 4.62 -11.74 0.46
CA GLY A 28 4.98 -11.00 -0.75
C GLY A 28 3.83 -10.09 -1.20
N GLY A 29 4.09 -9.34 -2.27
CA GLY A 29 3.09 -8.53 -2.96
C GLY A 29 3.45 -8.37 -4.42
N ARG A 30 2.78 -7.45 -5.13
CA ARG A 30 3.12 -7.15 -6.54
C ARG A 30 4.52 -6.56 -6.66
N TRP A 31 4.91 -5.71 -5.72
CA TRP A 31 6.14 -4.93 -5.73
C TRP A 31 7.09 -5.29 -4.58
N ASN A 32 7.02 -6.50 -4.03
CA ASN A 32 8.02 -6.99 -3.09
C ASN A 32 8.00 -8.52 -3.02
N SER A 33 9.17 -9.13 -2.90
CA SER A 33 9.32 -10.56 -2.65
C SER A 33 9.05 -10.91 -1.19
N LYS A 34 8.77 -12.21 -0.95
CA LYS A 34 8.78 -12.76 0.41
C LYS A 34 10.16 -12.54 1.03
N GLY A 35 10.19 -12.11 2.29
CA GLY A 35 11.40 -11.73 3.02
C GLY A 35 11.67 -10.23 3.04
N ALA A 36 11.10 -9.45 2.11
CA ALA A 36 11.27 -8.00 2.05
C ALA A 36 10.07 -7.27 2.72
N PRO A 37 10.27 -6.59 3.87
CA PRO A 37 9.20 -5.83 4.52
C PRO A 37 8.79 -4.63 3.69
N CYS A 38 7.48 -4.47 3.46
CA CYS A 38 6.92 -3.38 2.66
C CYS A 38 5.51 -3.06 3.13
N VAL A 39 5.12 -1.79 3.08
CA VAL A 39 3.75 -1.37 3.40
C VAL A 39 3.10 -0.78 2.14
N TYR A 40 1.92 -1.29 1.79
CA TYR A 40 1.14 -0.77 0.67
C TYR A 40 0.14 0.26 1.17
N LEU A 41 0.12 1.41 0.50
CA LEU A 41 -0.76 2.54 0.75
C LEU A 41 -1.44 2.92 -0.57
N GLY A 42 -2.62 3.53 -0.49
CA GLY A 42 -3.26 4.19 -1.62
C GLY A 42 -2.95 5.68 -1.60
N THR A 43 -2.82 6.29 -2.77
CA THR A 43 -2.73 7.77 -2.90
C THR A 43 -4.06 8.46 -2.62
N THR A 44 -5.16 7.69 -2.66
CA THR A 44 -6.49 8.15 -2.27
C THR A 44 -7.17 7.12 -1.38
N ARG A 45 -8.16 7.55 -0.59
CA ARG A 45 -9.02 6.64 0.19
C ARG A 45 -9.69 5.59 -0.68
N ALA A 46 -10.11 5.98 -1.90
CA ALA A 46 -10.77 5.10 -2.85
C ALA A 46 -9.84 3.98 -3.31
N ILE A 47 -8.58 4.29 -3.63
CA ILE A 47 -7.59 3.27 -4.01
C ILE A 47 -7.34 2.28 -2.87
N SER A 48 -7.17 2.76 -1.63
CA SER A 48 -6.99 1.86 -0.48
C SER A 48 -8.19 0.92 -0.27
N VAL A 49 -9.41 1.40 -0.53
CA VAL A 49 -10.63 0.58 -0.48
C VAL A 49 -10.65 -0.45 -1.61
N LEU A 50 -10.44 -0.03 -2.86
CA LEU A 50 -10.51 -0.90 -4.03
C LEU A 50 -9.46 -2.01 -3.99
N GLU A 51 -8.22 -1.67 -3.64
CA GLU A 51 -7.15 -2.64 -3.40
C GLU A 51 -7.56 -3.64 -2.31
N THR A 52 -8.12 -3.17 -1.18
CA THR A 52 -8.57 -4.08 -0.11
C THR A 52 -9.70 -4.99 -0.59
N LEU A 53 -10.66 -4.49 -1.37
CA LEU A 53 -11.80 -5.27 -1.87
C LEU A 53 -11.37 -6.35 -2.88
N VAL A 54 -10.39 -6.07 -3.74
CA VAL A 54 -9.85 -7.07 -4.68
C VAL A 54 -9.17 -8.23 -3.94
N HIS A 55 -8.52 -7.95 -2.82
CA HIS A 55 -7.80 -8.96 -2.03
C HIS A 55 -8.65 -9.59 -0.91
N LEU A 56 -9.91 -9.16 -0.72
CA LEU A 56 -10.82 -9.74 0.26
C LEU A 56 -11.44 -11.03 -0.29
N ASN A 57 -10.95 -12.18 0.17
CA ASN A 57 -11.62 -13.46 -0.06
C ASN A 57 -12.94 -13.52 0.73
N ASN A 58 -13.99 -14.00 0.06
CA ASN A 58 -15.39 -13.72 0.34
C ASN A 58 -16.04 -14.57 1.46
N GLU A 59 -15.28 -15.07 2.44
CA GLU A 59 -15.75 -16.22 3.24
C GLU A 59 -15.99 -15.99 4.74
N GLN A 60 -15.81 -14.79 5.30
CA GLN A 60 -16.10 -14.56 6.72
C GLN A 60 -16.71 -13.19 7.00
N LYS A 61 -17.42 -13.07 8.13
CA LYS A 61 -17.89 -11.80 8.69
C LYS A 61 -16.80 -10.75 8.51
N LEU A 62 -17.15 -9.69 7.80
CA LEU A 62 -16.18 -8.68 7.43
C LEU A 62 -15.62 -8.05 8.70
N PRO A 63 -14.28 -8.02 8.84
CA PRO A 63 -13.67 -7.41 10.01
C PRO A 63 -14.04 -5.93 10.06
N LEU A 64 -14.11 -5.36 11.25
CA LEU A 64 -14.09 -3.91 11.40
C LEU A 64 -12.79 -3.41 10.74
N PHE A 65 -12.92 -2.40 9.88
CA PHE A 65 -11.81 -1.76 9.21
C PHE A 65 -11.57 -0.37 9.78
N SER A 66 -10.32 0.04 9.78
CA SER A 66 -9.88 1.39 10.14
C SER A 66 -9.08 1.97 9.00
N MET A 67 -9.40 3.22 8.64
CA MET A 67 -8.62 3.99 7.68
C MET A 67 -7.58 4.81 8.41
N LEU A 68 -6.33 4.69 7.98
CA LEU A 68 -5.21 5.45 8.49
C LEU A 68 -4.69 6.39 7.42
N GLN A 69 -4.27 7.57 7.83
CA GLN A 69 -3.65 8.58 6.98
C GLN A 69 -2.21 8.84 7.44
N LEU A 70 -1.29 8.88 6.48
CA LEU A 70 0.07 9.38 6.62
C LEU A 70 0.22 10.65 5.79
N THR A 71 0.80 11.69 6.36
CA THR A 71 1.22 12.87 5.60
C THR A 71 2.73 12.81 5.41
N VAL A 72 3.18 12.71 4.17
CA VAL A 72 4.59 12.51 3.81
C VAL A 72 5.10 13.74 3.05
N PRO A 73 6.20 14.37 3.48
CA PRO A 73 6.84 15.43 2.72
C PRO A 73 7.26 14.95 1.31
N GLU A 74 6.99 15.76 0.28
CA GLU A 74 7.22 15.35 -1.13
C GLU A 74 8.68 14.96 -1.40
N GLN A 75 9.66 15.54 -0.70
CA GLN A 75 11.07 15.20 -0.88
C GLN A 75 11.45 13.78 -0.43
N LEU A 76 10.58 13.10 0.34
CA LEU A 76 10.76 11.72 0.76
C LEU A 76 10.05 10.71 -0.18
N VAL A 77 9.44 11.21 -1.25
CA VAL A 77 8.64 10.44 -2.19
C VAL A 77 9.37 10.39 -3.54
N SER A 78 9.50 9.20 -4.10
CA SER A 78 9.91 8.99 -5.48
C SER A 78 8.76 8.38 -6.27
N THR A 79 8.82 8.45 -7.60
CA THR A 79 7.81 7.89 -8.50
C THR A 79 8.50 6.96 -9.49
N LEU A 80 7.99 5.74 -9.64
CA LEU A 80 8.45 4.83 -10.69
C LEU A 80 7.99 5.37 -12.05
N ALA A 81 8.94 5.81 -12.87
CA ALA A 81 8.63 6.43 -14.15
C ALA A 81 7.94 5.42 -15.10
N PRO A 82 6.97 5.85 -15.93
CA PRO A 82 6.32 4.96 -16.90
C PRO A 82 7.27 4.23 -17.85
N SER A 83 8.44 4.81 -18.14
CA SER A 83 9.50 4.17 -18.94
C SER A 83 10.09 2.93 -18.28
N ASP A 84 9.98 2.83 -16.96
CA ASP A 84 10.60 1.79 -16.14
C ASP A 84 9.58 0.69 -15.78
N TRP A 85 8.35 0.79 -16.27
CA TRP A 85 7.32 -0.21 -16.05
C TRP A 85 7.61 -1.45 -16.91
N PRO A 86 7.77 -2.64 -16.30
CA PRO A 86 7.89 -3.88 -17.05
C PRO A 86 6.67 -4.10 -17.95
N LYS A 87 6.84 -4.68 -19.15
CA LYS A 87 5.70 -4.89 -20.08
C LYS A 87 4.58 -5.77 -19.48
N ASP A 88 4.93 -6.63 -18.53
CA ASP A 88 4.06 -7.57 -17.84
C ASP A 88 3.54 -7.05 -16.48
N TRP A 89 3.83 -5.79 -16.11
CA TRP A 89 3.62 -5.27 -14.75
C TRP A 89 2.19 -5.46 -14.19
N ALA A 90 1.19 -5.41 -15.07
CA ALA A 90 -0.23 -5.51 -14.72
C ALA A 90 -0.79 -6.93 -14.74
N LEU A 91 0.00 -7.95 -15.14
CA LEU A 91 -0.46 -9.34 -15.18
C LEU A 91 -0.83 -9.87 -13.79
N ASP A 92 -1.74 -10.84 -13.78
CA ASP A 92 -2.11 -11.60 -12.59
C ASP A 92 -1.92 -13.11 -12.87
N PRO A 93 -1.13 -13.85 -12.05
CA PRO A 93 -0.49 -13.42 -10.81
C PRO A 93 0.65 -12.40 -11.03
N ALA A 94 0.96 -11.61 -9.99
CA ALA A 94 1.99 -10.59 -10.07
C ALA A 94 3.38 -11.15 -10.48
N PRO A 95 4.01 -10.60 -11.53
CA PRO A 95 5.24 -11.13 -12.12
C PRO A 95 6.46 -10.94 -11.20
N SER A 96 7.57 -11.62 -11.51
CA SER A 96 8.85 -11.40 -10.82
C SER A 96 9.44 -10.01 -11.13
N SER A 97 9.24 -9.51 -12.35
CA SER A 97 9.75 -8.23 -12.83
C SER A 97 9.37 -7.05 -11.93
N THR A 98 8.13 -6.99 -11.43
CA THR A 98 7.67 -5.94 -10.51
C THR A 98 8.24 -6.12 -9.11
N LYS A 99 8.45 -7.37 -8.65
CA LYS A 99 9.06 -7.65 -7.35
C LYS A 99 10.52 -7.24 -7.32
N GLU A 100 11.27 -7.54 -8.38
CA GLU A 100 12.68 -7.17 -8.52
C GLU A 100 12.88 -5.65 -8.41
N ILE A 101 12.02 -4.85 -9.07
CA ILE A 101 12.06 -3.38 -8.96
C ILE A 101 11.84 -2.94 -7.52
N GLY A 102 10.82 -3.47 -6.86
CA GLY A 102 10.50 -3.08 -5.50
C GLY A 102 11.54 -3.55 -4.48
N ASP A 103 12.11 -4.74 -4.64
CA ASP A 103 13.17 -5.27 -3.77
C ASP A 103 14.45 -4.43 -3.89
N LEU A 104 14.81 -4.00 -5.11
CA LEU A 104 15.91 -3.08 -5.34
C LEU A 104 15.67 -1.73 -4.66
N TRP A 105 14.44 -1.18 -4.75
CA TRP A 105 14.09 0.05 -4.07
C TRP A 105 14.12 -0.08 -2.53
N LEU A 106 13.56 -1.16 -1.99
CA LEU A 106 13.52 -1.45 -0.55
C LEU A 106 14.92 -1.60 0.04
N SER A 107 15.77 -2.39 -0.61
CA SER A 107 17.17 -2.62 -0.18
C SER A 107 18.06 -1.40 -0.38
N GLY A 108 17.84 -0.65 -1.46
CA GLY A 108 18.57 0.60 -1.73
C GLY A 108 18.17 1.75 -0.81
N CYS A 109 17.01 1.69 -0.16
CA CYS A 109 16.51 2.70 0.79
C CYS A 109 16.58 4.14 0.24
N SER A 110 16.37 4.30 -1.07
CA SER A 110 16.58 5.57 -1.79
C SER A 110 15.53 6.65 -1.51
N SER A 111 14.34 6.25 -1.05
CA SER A 111 13.27 7.13 -0.60
C SER A 111 12.42 6.42 0.45
N LEU A 112 11.63 7.18 1.21
CA LEU A 112 10.68 6.61 2.16
C LEU A 112 9.49 5.97 1.46
N VAL A 113 9.01 6.64 0.40
CA VAL A 113 7.88 6.21 -0.40
C VAL A 113 8.27 6.09 -1.87
N LEU A 114 7.75 5.06 -2.54
CA LEU A 114 7.77 4.91 -4.00
C LEU A 114 6.34 4.84 -4.52
N LEU A 115 5.96 5.77 -5.39
CA LEU A 115 4.71 5.69 -6.13
C LEU A 115 4.85 4.70 -7.29
N VAL A 116 3.91 3.77 -7.37
CA VAL A 116 3.84 2.72 -8.40
C VAL A 116 2.45 2.68 -9.02
N PRO A 117 2.28 2.26 -10.28
CA PRO A 117 0.96 2.23 -10.90
C PRO A 117 0.03 1.23 -10.18
N SER A 118 -1.25 1.57 -10.06
CA SER A 118 -2.27 0.61 -9.60
C SER A 118 -2.64 -0.34 -10.73
N SER A 119 -2.58 -1.65 -10.45
CA SER A 119 -3.13 -2.67 -11.36
C SER A 119 -4.65 -2.79 -11.28
N VAL A 120 -5.28 -2.17 -10.27
CA VAL A 120 -6.73 -2.23 -10.03
C VAL A 120 -7.44 -1.10 -10.77
N VAL A 121 -6.89 0.12 -10.75
CA VAL A 121 -7.48 1.27 -11.43
C VAL A 121 -6.46 1.92 -12.36
N SER A 122 -6.73 1.85 -13.67
CA SER A 122 -5.85 2.45 -14.68
C SER A 122 -5.77 3.96 -14.53
N GLY A 123 -4.55 4.51 -14.58
CA GLY A 123 -4.29 5.94 -14.41
C GLY A 123 -4.11 6.39 -12.96
N GLU A 124 -4.34 5.51 -11.99
CA GLU A 124 -4.17 5.77 -10.57
C GLU A 124 -2.88 5.11 -10.03
N TRP A 125 -2.48 5.53 -8.83
CA TRP A 125 -1.22 5.15 -8.21
C TRP A 125 -1.42 4.52 -6.83
N ASN A 126 -0.59 3.54 -6.52
CA ASN A 126 -0.33 3.06 -5.18
C ASN A 126 0.96 3.69 -4.66
N ALA A 127 1.16 3.60 -3.35
CA ALA A 127 2.40 4.01 -2.70
C ALA A 127 2.96 2.84 -1.89
N LEU A 128 4.22 2.49 -2.16
CA LEU A 128 5.00 1.59 -1.32
C LEU A 128 5.70 2.44 -0.26
N PHE A 129 5.68 1.98 0.98
CA PHE A 129 6.36 2.61 2.10
C PHE A 129 7.41 1.65 2.66
N ASN A 130 8.64 2.16 2.80
CA ASN A 130 9.78 1.38 3.28
C ASN A 130 9.91 1.55 4.81
N PRO A 131 9.56 0.53 5.62
CA PRO A 131 9.65 0.62 7.07
C PRO A 131 11.08 0.69 7.60
N ALA A 132 12.09 0.33 6.78
CA ALA A 132 13.50 0.41 7.16
C ALA A 132 14.13 1.81 6.93
N HIS A 133 13.42 2.72 6.27
CA HIS A 133 13.95 4.06 5.99
C HIS A 133 14.08 4.89 7.28
N PRO A 134 15.15 5.70 7.47
CA PRO A 134 15.38 6.45 8.72
C PRO A 134 14.21 7.34 9.17
N GLU A 135 13.53 7.99 8.22
CA GLU A 135 12.37 8.86 8.48
C GLU A 135 11.07 8.09 8.81
N ALA A 136 11.03 6.76 8.61
CA ALA A 136 9.81 5.96 8.72
C ALA A 136 9.17 6.09 10.11
N LYS A 137 9.99 6.02 11.17
CA LYS A 137 9.52 6.11 12.55
C LYS A 137 8.84 7.44 12.85
N SER A 138 9.39 8.54 12.35
CA SER A 138 8.82 9.88 12.55
C SER A 138 7.46 9.98 11.85
N ILE A 139 7.39 9.59 10.58
CA ILE A 139 6.16 9.63 9.79
C ILE A 139 5.07 8.73 10.38
N VAL A 140 5.40 7.51 10.80
CA VAL A 140 4.44 6.59 11.44
C VAL A 140 3.95 7.11 12.78
N SER A 141 4.80 7.78 13.57
CA SER A 141 4.37 8.36 14.85
C SER A 141 3.33 9.49 14.70
N ALA A 142 3.28 10.11 13.52
CA ALA A 142 2.31 11.15 13.16
C ALA A 142 1.07 10.59 12.43
N ALA A 143 0.98 9.27 12.23
CA ALA A 143 -0.15 8.63 11.58
C ALA A 143 -1.46 8.87 12.35
N LYS A 144 -2.56 9.05 11.61
CA LYS A 144 -3.88 9.31 12.20
C LYS A 144 -4.89 8.29 11.73
N ALA A 145 -5.69 7.78 12.68
CA ALA A 145 -6.96 7.17 12.33
C ALA A 145 -7.93 8.28 11.93
N ILE A 146 -8.55 8.13 10.77
CA ILE A 146 -9.52 9.09 10.24
C ILE A 146 -10.89 8.45 10.18
N GLU A 147 -11.94 9.28 10.25
CA GLU A 147 -13.31 8.80 10.10
C GLU A 147 -13.49 8.08 8.77
N PHE A 148 -14.00 6.86 8.85
CA PHE A 148 -14.22 6.01 7.71
C PHE A 148 -15.42 5.11 7.94
N ASN A 149 -16.40 5.25 7.04
CA ASN A 149 -17.58 4.41 6.98
C ASN A 149 -17.68 3.86 5.56
N LEU A 150 -17.44 2.56 5.39
CA LEU A 150 -17.62 1.89 4.10
C LEU A 150 -19.11 1.57 3.91
N ASP A 151 -19.67 1.95 2.76
CA ASP A 151 -21.07 1.63 2.45
C ASP A 151 -21.27 0.10 2.52
N PRO A 152 -22.17 -0.40 3.38
CA PRO A 152 -22.39 -1.84 3.55
C PRO A 152 -22.75 -2.57 2.24
N ARG A 153 -23.28 -1.88 1.22
CA ARG A 153 -23.61 -2.46 -0.09
C ARG A 153 -22.38 -2.84 -0.90
N LEU A 154 -21.22 -2.23 -0.64
CA LEU A 154 -19.96 -2.59 -1.33
C LEU A 154 -19.43 -3.97 -0.92
N ILE A 155 -19.92 -4.48 0.21
CA ILE A 155 -19.39 -5.70 0.82
C ILE A 155 -20.46 -6.79 1.01
N LYS A 156 -21.74 -6.43 0.92
CA LYS A 156 -22.82 -7.40 0.74
C LYS A 156 -22.94 -7.76 -0.74
N LYS A 157 -22.47 -8.95 -1.13
CA LYS A 157 -23.14 -9.67 -2.23
C LYS A 157 -24.45 -10.25 -1.70
N GLY A 158 -25.45 -10.33 -2.58
CA GLY A 158 -26.85 -10.63 -2.28
C GLY A 158 -27.10 -11.85 -1.39
N GLY A 159 -28.33 -11.91 -0.85
CA GLY A 159 -28.82 -13.01 -0.02
C GLY A 159 -28.97 -14.34 -0.75
#